data_AF-A0A7S2CQU9-F1
#
_entry.id   AF-A0A7S2CQU9-F1
#
_cell.length_a   1.000
_cell.length_b   1.000
_cell.length_c   1.000
_cell.angle_alpha   90.00
_cell.angle_beta   90.00
_cell.angle_gamma   90.00
#
_symmetry.space_group_name_H-M   'P 1'
#
loop_
_entity.id
_entity.type
_entity.pdbx_description
1 polymer ?
#
loop_
_entity_poly.entity_id
_entity_poly.type
_entity_poly.pdbx_seq_one_letter_code
_entity_poly.pdbx_strand_id
1 'polypeptide(L)'
;SDPWCILVAGAGTEKVNGRYEREGEAVRNGGRVFKGPNGFGLSFECVSGGEGWILGKSPRAFYANQTKDKVPPEEDWMAQEHGKQPVPSFHIIEPYMEVEARKNSGNEAFKAGDLESAIAKYTDALGVANTCDGAHGIDDDLLGKIHGNRAECCLQLGQYEKCIADADLALEYDPCFVKGYVRKAKACTALEDHATAEKCLRDAIDVAPNNKEVLSLQDEYRVLSLARDGNDTVLSELSGLCSRLSSLLKRKGTALEVIAIFKQLPTLLTALKLVQDVGNVGDRGYESAPNYDAQVYFRMQTNNFALLAPLIRPLE
;
A
#
# COMPACT_ATOMS: atom_id res chain seq x y z
N SER A 1 -22.29 6.13 18.37
CA SER A 1 -20.98 6.82 18.27
C SER A 1 -21.27 8.30 18.15
N ASP A 2 -20.40 9.16 18.67
CA ASP A 2 -20.49 10.60 18.33
C ASP A 2 -20.17 10.78 16.84
N PRO A 3 -20.97 11.53 16.07
CA PRO A 3 -20.71 11.73 14.66
C PRO A 3 -19.44 12.58 14.49
N TRP A 4 -18.55 12.14 13.59
CA TRP A 4 -17.35 12.90 13.22
C TRP A 4 -17.64 13.91 12.09
N CYS A 5 -18.53 13.54 11.18
CA CYS A 5 -18.95 14.37 10.07
C CYS A 5 -20.45 14.20 9.81
N ILE A 6 -21.12 15.30 9.45
CA ILE A 6 -22.54 15.34 9.15
C ILE A 6 -22.73 16.04 7.81
N LEU A 7 -23.46 15.41 6.89
CA LEU A 7 -23.90 16.02 5.65
C LEU A 7 -25.27 16.66 5.86
N VAL A 8 -25.35 17.96 5.62
CA VAL A 8 -26.60 18.73 5.65
C VAL A 8 -27.08 18.93 4.22
N ALA A 9 -28.33 18.56 3.94
CA ALA A 9 -28.92 18.65 2.61
C ALA A 9 -30.36 19.15 2.67
N GLY A 10 -30.91 19.56 1.53
CA GLY A 10 -32.32 19.89 1.42
C GLY A 10 -32.77 21.13 2.19
N ALA A 11 -31.87 21.96 2.71
CA ALA A 11 -32.27 23.24 3.31
C ALA A 11 -32.85 24.17 2.24
N GLY A 12 -33.90 24.92 2.57
CA GLY A 12 -34.45 26.01 1.75
C GLY A 12 -33.50 27.17 1.47
N THR A 13 -32.26 27.08 1.96
CA THR A 13 -31.15 27.97 1.62
C THR A 13 -29.94 27.12 1.24
N GLU A 14 -29.63 27.02 -0.05
CA GLU A 14 -28.53 26.15 -0.55
C GLU A 14 -27.17 26.45 0.08
N LYS A 15 -26.94 27.68 0.54
CA LYS A 15 -25.70 28.07 1.23
C LYS A 15 -25.45 27.32 2.55
N VAL A 16 -26.49 26.72 3.12
CA VAL A 16 -26.46 25.92 4.35
C VAL A 16 -26.07 24.47 4.05
N ASN A 17 -26.41 23.97 2.87
CA ASN A 17 -26.15 22.58 2.48
C ASN A 17 -24.65 22.34 2.30
N GLY A 18 -24.21 21.15 2.68
CA GLY A 18 -22.83 20.71 2.53
C GLY A 18 -22.35 19.94 3.76
N ARG A 19 -21.03 19.73 3.80
CA ARG A 19 -20.36 18.91 4.79
C ARG A 19 -20.03 19.73 6.04
N TYR A 20 -20.36 19.18 7.21
CA TYR A 20 -20.08 19.76 8.53
C TYR A 20 -19.12 18.84 9.26
N GLU A 21 -17.90 19.30 9.48
CA GLU A 21 -16.82 18.52 10.07
C GLU A 21 -16.55 18.96 11.51
N ARG A 22 -16.30 18.00 12.39
CA ARG A 22 -16.03 18.27 13.80
C ARG A 22 -14.80 19.15 13.97
N GLU A 23 -14.94 20.25 14.71
CA GLU A 23 -13.84 21.17 15.02
C GLU A 23 -13.06 20.69 16.26
N GLY A 24 -12.40 19.53 16.16
CA GLY A 24 -11.60 18.95 17.25
C GLY A 24 -12.36 18.82 18.58
N GLU A 25 -11.81 19.40 19.65
CA GLU A 25 -12.43 19.49 20.98
C GLU A 25 -13.24 20.78 21.19
N ALA A 26 -13.51 21.57 20.14
CA ALA A 26 -14.26 22.81 20.30
C ALA A 26 -15.66 22.54 20.86
N VAL A 27 -15.93 23.18 21.99
CA VAL A 27 -17.22 23.11 22.69
C VAL A 27 -17.82 24.51 22.73
N ARG A 28 -19.10 24.62 22.37
CA ARG A 28 -19.90 25.82 22.53
C ARG A 28 -21.09 25.51 23.43
N ASN A 29 -21.24 26.28 24.51
CA ASN A 29 -22.33 26.09 25.48
C ASN A 29 -22.47 24.64 25.96
N GLY A 30 -21.33 23.96 26.16
CA GLY A 30 -21.29 22.58 26.66
C GLY A 30 -21.48 21.47 25.62
N GLY A 31 -21.68 21.78 24.32
CA GLY A 31 -21.73 20.75 23.28
C GLY A 31 -20.85 21.04 22.06
N ARG A 32 -20.68 20.02 21.22
CA ARG A 32 -19.69 20.00 20.13
C ARG A 32 -20.07 20.92 18.98
N VAL A 33 -19.05 21.43 18.30
CA VAL A 33 -19.20 22.30 17.13
C VAL A 33 -18.69 21.58 15.88
N PHE A 34 -19.49 21.66 14.83
CA PHE A 34 -19.15 21.22 13.48
C PHE A 34 -19.13 22.43 12.56
N LYS A 35 -18.04 22.58 11.81
CA LYS A 35 -17.84 23.68 10.88
C LYS A 35 -18.35 23.28 9.50
N GLY A 36 -19.25 24.09 8.97
CA GLY A 36 -19.86 23.90 7.66
C GLY A 36 -19.44 24.95 6.63
N PRO A 37 -19.99 24.88 5.42
CA PRO A 37 -19.66 25.77 4.33
C PRO A 37 -20.12 27.20 4.62
N ASN A 38 -19.54 28.16 3.91
CA ASN A 38 -19.94 29.58 3.96
C ASN A 38 -19.92 30.19 5.38
N GLY A 39 -19.21 29.61 6.34
CA GLY A 39 -19.19 30.05 7.74
C GLY A 39 -20.44 29.67 8.55
N PHE A 40 -21.24 28.72 8.06
CA PHE A 40 -22.24 28.04 8.88
C PHE A 40 -21.57 27.07 9.84
N GLY A 41 -22.19 26.86 10.99
CA GLY A 41 -21.83 25.85 11.96
C GLY A 41 -23.07 25.11 12.44
N LEU A 42 -22.84 23.88 12.88
CA LEU A 42 -23.83 23.04 13.55
C LEU A 42 -23.29 22.78 14.96
N SER A 43 -24.10 23.03 15.98
CA SER A 43 -23.71 22.86 17.38
C SER A 43 -24.82 22.20 18.17
N PHE A 44 -24.45 21.33 19.11
CA PHE A 44 -25.34 20.96 20.22
C PHE A 44 -25.10 21.98 21.33
N GLU A 45 -26.12 22.72 21.77
CA GLU A 45 -25.97 23.78 22.77
C GLU A 45 -26.88 23.52 23.97
N CYS A 46 -26.38 23.76 25.18
CA CYS A 46 -27.15 23.74 26.41
C CYS A 46 -27.33 25.20 26.89
N VAL A 47 -28.56 25.71 26.81
CA VAL A 47 -28.91 27.08 27.20
C VAL A 47 -30.03 27.07 28.24
N SER A 48 -30.34 28.21 28.86
CA SER A 48 -31.35 28.32 29.93
C SER A 48 -32.76 27.87 29.52
N GLY A 49 -33.06 27.79 28.22
CA GLY A 49 -34.32 27.28 27.66
C GLY A 49 -34.35 25.77 27.38
N GLY A 50 -33.25 25.05 27.61
CA GLY A 50 -33.08 23.62 27.32
C GLY A 50 -31.83 23.30 26.51
N GLU A 51 -31.68 22.03 26.15
CA GLU A 51 -30.60 21.56 25.25
C GLU A 51 -31.14 21.18 23.87
N GLY A 52 -30.31 21.28 22.84
CA GLY A 52 -30.69 20.94 21.48
C GLY A 52 -29.65 21.29 20.42
N TRP A 53 -29.97 20.99 19.17
CA TRP A 53 -29.14 21.29 18.01
C TRP A 53 -29.49 22.64 17.38
N ILE A 54 -28.46 23.36 16.97
CA ILE A 54 -28.55 24.65 16.27
C ILE A 54 -27.70 24.59 15.02
N LEU A 55 -28.30 24.96 13.89
CA LEU A 55 -27.63 25.14 12.61
C LEU A 55 -27.75 26.61 12.19
N GLY A 56 -26.63 27.28 11.96
CA GLY A 56 -26.64 28.71 11.65
C GLY A 56 -25.27 29.35 11.58
N LYS A 57 -25.23 30.69 11.58
CA LYS A 57 -24.00 31.47 11.67
C LYS A 57 -24.06 32.29 12.94
N SER A 58 -23.22 31.98 13.93
CA SER A 58 -23.20 32.71 15.20
C SER A 58 -23.23 34.24 14.97
N PRO A 59 -24.14 34.98 15.64
CA PRO A 59 -25.08 34.53 16.69
C PRO A 59 -26.46 34.07 16.15
N ARG A 60 -26.67 34.02 14.84
CA ARG A 60 -27.96 33.75 14.19
C ARG A 60 -28.22 32.25 14.01
N ALA A 61 -29.27 31.76 14.65
CA ALA A 61 -29.83 30.45 14.37
C ALA A 61 -30.69 30.49 13.10
N PHE A 62 -30.49 29.53 12.21
CA PHE A 62 -31.31 29.36 11.01
C PHE A 62 -32.30 28.23 11.23
N TYR A 63 -31.82 27.12 11.80
CA TYR A 63 -32.65 25.98 12.16
C TYR A 63 -32.28 25.53 13.57
N ALA A 64 -33.27 25.07 14.33
CA ALA A 64 -33.05 24.53 15.66
C ALA A 64 -33.95 23.32 15.90
N ASN A 65 -33.46 22.37 16.69
CA ASN A 65 -34.21 21.22 17.17
C ASN A 65 -33.94 21.05 18.67
N GLN A 66 -34.97 21.12 19.49
CA GLN A 66 -34.85 20.91 20.93
C GLN A 66 -34.92 19.42 21.25
N THR A 67 -33.78 18.83 21.61
CA THR A 67 -33.65 17.40 21.90
C THR A 67 -32.53 17.15 22.90
N LYS A 68 -32.59 16.01 23.58
CA LYS A 68 -31.50 15.50 24.42
C LYS A 68 -30.53 14.61 23.63
N ASP A 69 -30.89 14.24 22.40
CA ASP A 69 -30.11 13.35 21.55
C ASP A 69 -28.79 14.02 21.15
N LYS A 70 -27.68 13.30 21.40
CA LYS A 70 -26.32 13.75 21.07
C LYS A 70 -25.95 13.51 19.60
N VAL A 71 -26.93 13.10 18.80
CA VAL A 71 -26.88 12.97 17.35
C VAL A 71 -27.97 13.88 16.78
N PRO A 72 -27.73 14.63 15.69
CA PRO A 72 -28.76 15.46 15.07
C PRO A 72 -29.96 14.60 14.66
N PRO A 73 -31.20 14.93 15.10
CA PRO A 73 -32.39 14.18 14.68
C PRO A 73 -32.65 14.32 13.19
N GLU A 74 -33.27 13.29 12.59
CA GLU A 74 -33.67 13.30 11.18
C GLU A 74 -34.90 14.20 10.93
N GLU A 75 -35.75 14.37 11.94
CA GLU A 75 -37.02 15.08 11.86
C GLU A 75 -37.13 16.21 12.92
N ASP A 76 -38.27 16.90 13.00
CA ASP A 76 -38.60 17.91 14.01
C ASP A 76 -37.71 19.17 14.08
N TRP A 77 -36.94 19.44 13.02
CA TRP A 77 -36.22 20.70 12.89
C TRP A 77 -37.19 21.85 12.61
N MET A 78 -36.98 22.98 13.28
CA MET A 78 -37.76 24.21 13.09
C MET A 78 -36.92 25.30 12.44
N ALA A 79 -37.42 25.86 11.34
CA ALA A 79 -36.88 27.08 10.77
C ALA A 79 -37.08 28.25 11.74
N GLN A 80 -35.98 28.93 12.05
CA GLN A 80 -35.95 30.15 12.86
C GLN A 80 -36.13 31.38 11.96
N GLU A 81 -36.06 32.60 12.52
CA GLU A 81 -36.23 33.86 11.80
C GLU A 81 -35.44 33.95 10.48
N HIS A 82 -34.23 33.37 10.46
CA HIS A 82 -33.33 33.42 9.30
C HIS A 82 -33.39 32.14 8.42
N GLY A 83 -34.05 31.08 8.90
CA GLY A 83 -34.21 29.83 8.17
C GLY A 83 -35.32 29.89 7.14
N LYS A 84 -35.23 29.04 6.11
CA LYS A 84 -36.26 28.89 5.08
C LYS A 84 -36.70 27.44 4.98
N GLN A 85 -37.98 27.22 4.74
CA GLN A 85 -38.49 25.90 4.35
C GLN A 85 -37.96 25.52 2.95
N PRO A 86 -37.72 24.23 2.67
CA PRO A 86 -37.78 23.11 3.60
C PRO A 86 -36.67 23.12 4.65
N VAL A 87 -36.93 22.50 5.80
CA VAL A 87 -35.90 22.28 6.82
C VAL A 87 -34.87 21.26 6.32
N PRO A 88 -33.60 21.38 6.75
CA PRO A 88 -32.55 20.48 6.30
C PRO A 88 -32.75 19.05 6.79
N SER A 89 -32.23 18.10 6.03
CA SER A 89 -31.97 16.73 6.46
C SER A 89 -30.49 16.53 6.80
N PHE A 90 -30.22 15.59 7.69
CA PHE A 90 -28.90 15.33 8.25
C PHE A 90 -28.53 13.87 8.03
N HIS A 91 -27.34 13.62 7.48
CA HIS A 91 -26.83 12.28 7.28
C HIS A 91 -25.46 12.17 7.94
N ILE A 92 -25.30 11.21 8.86
CA ILE A 92 -24.03 10.95 9.52
C ILE A 92 -23.09 10.29 8.54
N ILE A 93 -21.87 10.82 8.42
CA ILE A 93 -20.79 10.19 7.67
C ILE A 93 -19.82 9.61 8.68
N GLU A 94 -19.82 8.28 8.77
CA GLU A 94 -18.87 7.56 9.60
C GLU A 94 -17.44 7.71 9.03
N PRO A 95 -16.41 7.88 9.89
CA PRO A 95 -15.04 8.05 9.43
C PRO A 95 -14.55 6.95 8.49
N TYR A 96 -14.90 5.68 8.73
CA TYR A 96 -14.46 4.58 7.87
C TYR A 96 -14.91 4.75 6.42
N MET A 97 -16.14 5.24 6.19
CA MET A 97 -16.68 5.48 4.84
C MET A 97 -15.84 6.53 4.11
N GLU A 98 -15.38 7.54 4.85
CA GLU A 98 -14.58 8.60 4.27
C GLU A 98 -13.15 8.14 3.97
N VAL A 99 -12.54 7.38 4.90
CA VAL A 99 -11.22 6.77 4.69
C VAL A 99 -11.27 5.85 3.47
N GLU A 100 -12.31 5.01 3.36
CA GLU A 100 -12.49 4.11 2.23
C GLU A 100 -12.73 4.88 0.91
N ALA A 101 -13.57 5.91 0.92
CA ALA A 101 -13.81 6.75 -0.25
C ALA A 101 -12.53 7.43 -0.74
N ARG A 102 -11.71 7.98 0.16
CA ARG A 102 -10.43 8.60 -0.20
C ARG A 102 -9.40 7.58 -0.67
N LYS A 103 -9.32 6.41 -0.05
CA LYS A 103 -8.54 5.28 -0.56
C LYS A 103 -8.96 4.91 -1.97
N ASN A 104 -10.26 4.82 -2.24
CA ASN A 104 -10.79 4.46 -3.55
C ASN A 104 -10.49 5.54 -4.59
N SER A 105 -10.61 6.82 -4.24
CA SER A 105 -10.17 7.93 -5.10
C SER A 105 -8.66 7.87 -5.39
N GLY A 106 -7.84 7.50 -4.39
CA GLY A 106 -6.41 7.24 -4.60
C GLY A 106 -6.15 6.06 -5.55
N ASN A 107 -6.93 4.98 -5.43
CA ASN A 107 -6.84 3.83 -6.34
C ASN A 107 -7.21 4.21 -7.79
N GLU A 108 -8.18 5.11 -7.97
CA GLU A 108 -8.58 5.63 -9.29
C GLU A 108 -7.47 6.49 -9.91
N ALA A 109 -6.90 7.42 -9.14
CA ALA A 109 -5.77 8.23 -9.58
C ALA A 109 -4.55 7.36 -9.95
N PHE A 110 -4.25 6.34 -9.14
CA PHE A 110 -3.19 5.38 -9.42
C PHE A 110 -3.43 4.63 -10.73
N LYS A 111 -4.65 4.15 -10.98
CA LYS A 111 -5.02 3.50 -12.25
C LYS A 111 -4.92 4.43 -13.44
N ALA A 112 -5.14 5.74 -13.24
CA ALA A 112 -4.97 6.77 -14.26
C ALA A 112 -3.49 7.16 -14.50
N GLY A 113 -2.56 6.64 -13.69
CA GLY A 113 -1.13 6.97 -13.75
C GLY A 113 -0.77 8.30 -13.08
N ASP A 114 -1.71 8.96 -12.40
CA ASP A 114 -1.46 10.18 -11.63
C ASP A 114 -1.04 9.81 -10.19
N LEU A 115 0.26 9.54 -10.05
CA LEU A 115 0.85 9.02 -8.82
C LEU A 115 0.87 10.08 -7.70
N GLU A 116 1.14 11.33 -8.02
CA GLU A 116 1.12 12.44 -7.06
C GLU A 116 -0.28 12.65 -6.47
N SER A 117 -1.32 12.67 -7.31
CA SER A 117 -2.70 12.76 -6.82
C SER A 117 -3.07 11.53 -6.00
N ALA A 118 -2.65 10.33 -6.40
CA ALA A 118 -2.88 9.11 -5.62
C ALA A 118 -2.28 9.22 -4.21
N ILE A 119 -1.03 9.66 -4.10
CA ILE A 119 -0.34 9.88 -2.81
C ILE A 119 -1.10 10.89 -1.96
N ALA A 120 -1.55 12.00 -2.54
CA ALA A 120 -2.33 13.01 -1.81
C ALA A 120 -3.62 12.40 -1.24
N LYS A 121 -4.37 11.64 -2.04
CA LYS A 121 -5.62 10.99 -1.60
C LYS A 121 -5.42 9.94 -0.51
N TYR A 122 -4.37 9.10 -0.62
CA TYR A 122 -4.03 8.16 0.46
C TYR A 122 -3.61 8.88 1.74
N THR A 123 -2.87 9.98 1.60
CA THR A 123 -2.46 10.82 2.74
C THR A 123 -3.67 11.47 3.42
N ASP A 124 -4.63 11.97 2.65
CA ASP A 124 -5.89 12.49 3.19
C ASP A 124 -6.71 11.40 3.90
N ALA A 125 -6.70 10.17 3.38
CA ALA A 125 -7.37 9.03 4.01
C ALA A 125 -6.76 8.74 5.40
N LEU A 126 -5.43 8.66 5.49
CA LEU A 126 -4.72 8.48 6.76
C LEU A 126 -4.90 9.68 7.70
N GLY A 127 -4.96 10.90 7.16
CA GLY A 127 -5.24 12.11 7.93
C GLY A 127 -6.57 12.00 8.67
N VAL A 128 -7.62 11.52 8.00
CA VAL A 128 -8.92 11.30 8.66
C VAL A 128 -8.89 10.16 9.65
N ALA A 129 -8.21 9.06 9.33
CA ALA A 129 -8.04 7.96 10.29
C ALA A 129 -7.39 8.43 11.59
N ASN A 130 -6.35 9.27 11.51
CA ASN A 130 -5.63 9.81 12.66
C ASN A 130 -6.43 10.83 13.48
N THR A 131 -7.54 11.36 12.96
CA THR A 131 -8.42 12.27 13.73
C THR A 131 -9.47 11.53 14.57
N CYS A 132 -9.47 10.20 14.53
CA CYS A 132 -10.49 9.36 15.15
C CYS A 132 -9.87 8.45 16.23
N ASP A 133 -10.40 8.49 17.45
CA ASP A 133 -9.95 7.63 18.54
C ASP A 133 -10.58 6.23 18.44
N GLY A 134 -10.06 5.36 17.57
CA GLY A 134 -10.21 3.89 17.55
C GLY A 134 -11.62 3.26 17.42
N ALA A 135 -12.69 3.99 17.70
CA ALA A 135 -14.06 3.47 17.85
C ALA A 135 -14.95 3.70 16.61
N HIS A 136 -14.35 3.76 15.42
CA HIS A 136 -15.05 4.18 14.18
C HIS A 136 -14.95 3.16 13.02
N GLY A 137 -14.62 1.91 13.31
CA GLY A 137 -14.59 0.84 12.29
C GLY A 137 -13.45 0.96 11.28
N ILE A 138 -12.42 1.74 11.60
CA ILE A 138 -11.15 1.76 10.86
C ILE A 138 -10.29 0.67 11.47
N ASP A 139 -10.04 -0.39 10.73
CA ASP A 139 -9.23 -1.52 11.16
C ASP A 139 -7.80 -1.45 10.59
N ASP A 140 -6.92 -2.25 11.19
CA ASP A 140 -5.51 -2.31 10.82
C ASP A 140 -5.34 -2.82 9.38
N ASP A 141 -6.21 -3.72 8.89
CA ASP A 141 -6.19 -4.19 7.50
C ASP A 141 -6.39 -3.04 6.50
N LEU A 142 -7.34 -2.13 6.76
CA LEU A 142 -7.57 -0.96 5.93
C LEU A 142 -6.36 -0.01 5.96
N LEU A 143 -5.78 0.24 7.14
CA LEU A 143 -4.60 1.11 7.30
C LEU A 143 -3.38 0.51 6.59
N GLY A 144 -3.14 -0.78 6.75
CA GLY A 144 -2.08 -1.54 6.07
C GLY A 144 -2.21 -1.43 4.55
N LYS A 145 -3.42 -1.57 4.00
CA LYS A 145 -3.68 -1.40 2.56
C LYS A 145 -3.42 0.03 2.08
N ILE A 146 -3.78 1.05 2.84
CA ILE A 146 -3.56 2.46 2.45
C ILE A 146 -2.07 2.79 2.43
N HIS A 147 -1.34 2.45 3.49
CA HIS A 147 0.12 2.61 3.54
C HIS A 147 0.79 1.83 2.41
N GLY A 148 0.39 0.57 2.18
CA GLY A 148 0.88 -0.23 1.09
C GLY A 148 0.67 0.41 -0.28
N ASN A 149 -0.52 0.94 -0.57
CA ASN A 149 -0.81 1.57 -1.84
C ASN A 149 -0.05 2.89 -2.02
N ARG A 150 0.17 3.65 -0.93
CA ARG A 150 1.02 4.85 -0.97
C ARG A 150 2.50 4.48 -1.22
N ALA A 151 2.99 3.40 -0.61
CA ALA A 151 4.32 2.85 -0.86
C ALA A 151 4.53 2.50 -2.34
N GLU A 152 3.54 1.88 -2.99
CA GLU A 152 3.59 1.58 -4.43
C GLU A 152 3.79 2.85 -5.29
N CYS A 153 3.06 3.91 -4.98
CA CYS A 153 3.19 5.18 -5.70
C CYS A 153 4.60 5.77 -5.49
N CYS A 154 5.10 5.76 -4.25
CA CYS A 154 6.45 6.21 -3.95
C CYS A 154 7.51 5.37 -4.67
N LEU A 155 7.33 4.05 -4.77
CA LEU A 155 8.23 3.16 -5.51
C LEU A 155 8.30 3.54 -6.99
N GLN A 156 7.15 3.76 -7.63
CA GLN A 156 7.09 4.13 -9.05
C GLN A 156 7.65 5.53 -9.33
N LEU A 157 7.57 6.44 -8.37
CA LEU A 157 8.19 7.77 -8.45
C LEU A 157 9.68 7.79 -8.08
N GLY A 158 10.29 6.65 -7.75
CA GLY A 158 11.69 6.58 -7.31
C GLY A 158 11.95 7.17 -5.92
N GLN A 159 10.90 7.37 -5.11
CA GLN A 159 10.99 7.90 -3.74
C GLN A 159 11.20 6.74 -2.77
N TYR A 160 12.37 6.09 -2.83
CA TYR A 160 12.62 4.80 -2.20
C TYR A 160 12.56 4.83 -0.67
N GLU A 161 13.09 5.87 -0.02
CA GLU A 161 13.06 6.00 1.44
C GLU A 161 11.63 6.15 1.96
N LYS A 162 10.78 6.91 1.25
CA LYS A 162 9.36 7.04 1.59
C LYS A 162 8.59 5.74 1.35
N CYS A 163 8.92 5.04 0.27
CA CYS A 163 8.36 3.71 0.00
C CYS A 163 8.66 2.75 1.16
N ILE A 164 9.91 2.71 1.64
CA ILE A 164 10.30 1.87 2.78
C ILE A 164 9.52 2.25 4.04
N ALA A 165 9.43 3.55 4.36
CA ALA A 165 8.70 4.01 5.53
C ALA A 165 7.21 3.62 5.49
N ASP A 166 6.53 3.78 4.34
CA ASP A 166 5.15 3.36 4.18
C ASP A 166 5.00 1.83 4.16
N ALA A 167 5.94 1.09 3.57
CA ALA A 167 5.91 -0.36 3.59
C ALA A 167 6.08 -0.91 5.02
N ASP A 168 6.94 -0.29 5.83
CA ASP A 168 7.11 -0.67 7.24
C ASP A 168 5.85 -0.42 8.05
N LEU A 169 5.22 0.74 7.89
CA LEU A 169 3.92 1.01 8.53
C LEU A 169 2.86 0.01 8.05
N ALA A 170 2.83 -0.32 6.76
CA ALA A 170 1.89 -1.30 6.23
C ALA A 170 2.05 -2.69 6.89
N LEU A 171 3.30 -3.10 7.17
CA LEU A 171 3.63 -4.36 7.82
C LEU A 171 3.44 -4.33 9.33
N GLU A 172 3.51 -3.16 9.96
CA GLU A 172 3.15 -2.97 11.37
C GLU A 172 1.65 -3.19 11.58
N TYR A 173 0.81 -2.64 10.69
CA TYR A 173 -0.64 -2.84 10.72
C TYR A 173 -1.06 -4.24 10.26
N ASP A 174 -0.50 -4.72 9.15
CA ASP A 174 -0.79 -6.07 8.62
C ASP A 174 0.52 -6.82 8.31
N PRO A 175 1.04 -7.60 9.28
CA PRO A 175 2.23 -8.43 9.08
C PRO A 175 2.08 -9.50 7.98
N CYS A 176 0.84 -9.82 7.58
CA CYS A 176 0.54 -10.77 6.51
C CYS A 176 0.48 -10.09 5.12
N PHE A 177 0.69 -8.77 5.04
CA PHE A 177 0.60 -8.00 3.81
C PHE A 177 1.81 -8.23 2.89
N VAL A 178 1.78 -9.33 2.12
CA VAL A 178 2.87 -9.79 1.23
C VAL A 178 3.40 -8.67 0.31
N LYS A 179 2.51 -7.80 -0.21
CA LYS A 179 2.90 -6.70 -1.09
C LYS A 179 3.77 -5.65 -0.38
N GLY A 180 3.62 -5.47 0.93
CA GLY A 180 4.48 -4.59 1.74
C GLY A 180 5.93 -5.04 1.69
N TYR A 181 6.19 -6.33 1.94
CA TYR A 181 7.52 -6.91 1.85
C TYR A 181 8.13 -6.78 0.44
N VAL A 182 7.35 -7.07 -0.61
CA VAL A 182 7.80 -6.96 -2.00
C VAL A 182 8.22 -5.53 -2.35
N ARG A 183 7.41 -4.54 -1.96
CA ARG A 183 7.70 -3.12 -2.21
C ARG A 183 8.94 -2.65 -1.46
N LYS A 184 9.05 -3.02 -0.18
CA LYS A 184 10.24 -2.74 0.63
C LYS A 184 11.50 -3.35 0.02
N ALA A 185 11.45 -4.61 -0.40
CA ALA A 185 12.58 -5.27 -1.05
C ALA A 185 13.02 -4.53 -2.32
N LYS A 186 12.09 -4.18 -3.21
CA LYS A 186 12.38 -3.41 -4.44
C LYS A 186 13.01 -2.05 -4.14
N ALA A 187 12.49 -1.32 -3.14
CA ALA A 187 13.03 -0.03 -2.74
C ALA A 187 14.44 -0.15 -2.12
N CYS A 188 14.66 -1.13 -1.23
CA CYS A 188 15.98 -1.39 -0.64
C CYS A 188 17.03 -1.71 -1.70
N THR A 189 16.66 -2.47 -2.74
CA THR A 189 17.58 -2.78 -3.85
C THR A 189 17.94 -1.58 -4.69
N ALA A 190 16.99 -0.68 -4.95
CA ALA A 190 17.28 0.57 -5.62
C ALA A 190 18.24 1.46 -4.81
N LEU A 191 18.30 1.27 -3.50
CA LEU A 191 19.25 1.90 -2.58
C LEU A 191 20.51 1.05 -2.29
N GLU A 192 20.72 -0.04 -3.04
CA GLU A 192 21.84 -0.98 -2.89
C GLU A 192 21.91 -1.70 -1.52
N ASP A 193 20.85 -1.64 -0.71
CA ASP A 193 20.70 -2.40 0.53
C ASP A 193 20.14 -3.81 0.25
N HIS A 194 20.96 -4.63 -0.40
CA HIS A 194 20.59 -6.00 -0.76
C HIS A 194 20.34 -6.89 0.46
N ALA A 195 21.00 -6.63 1.58
CA ALA A 195 20.86 -7.44 2.79
C ALA A 195 19.45 -7.33 3.37
N THR A 196 18.92 -6.11 3.46
CA THR A 196 17.54 -5.88 3.92
C THR A 196 16.54 -6.41 2.91
N ALA A 197 16.79 -6.26 1.61
CA ALA A 197 15.89 -6.72 0.58
C ALA A 197 15.73 -8.24 0.56
N GLU A 198 16.83 -9.00 0.68
CA GLU A 198 16.79 -10.46 0.81
C GLU A 198 16.06 -10.90 2.07
N LYS A 199 16.25 -10.19 3.18
CA LYS A 199 15.50 -10.47 4.42
C LYS A 199 14.00 -10.30 4.20
N CYS A 200 13.58 -9.19 3.58
CA CYS A 200 12.17 -8.95 3.28
C CYS A 200 11.56 -10.05 2.40
N LEU A 201 12.30 -10.56 1.41
CA LEU A 201 11.83 -11.65 0.56
C LEU A 201 11.73 -12.98 1.32
N ARG A 202 12.65 -13.27 2.25
CA ARG A 202 12.54 -14.45 3.13
C ARG A 202 11.31 -14.34 4.03
N ASP A 203 11.13 -13.21 4.68
CA ASP A 203 9.99 -12.96 5.57
C ASP A 203 8.67 -13.08 4.77
N ALA A 204 8.63 -12.59 3.52
CA ALA A 204 7.48 -12.74 2.63
C ALA A 204 7.17 -14.20 2.25
N ILE A 205 8.19 -15.06 2.12
CA ILE A 205 8.03 -16.49 1.84
C ILE A 205 7.48 -17.22 3.06
N ASP A 206 7.92 -16.86 4.27
CA ASP A 206 7.40 -17.44 5.50
C ASP A 206 5.89 -17.16 5.65
N VAL A 207 5.45 -15.97 5.24
CA VAL A 207 4.03 -15.58 5.22
C VAL A 207 3.27 -16.26 4.07
N ALA A 208 3.85 -16.29 2.86
CA ALA A 208 3.19 -16.81 1.66
C ALA A 208 4.13 -17.69 0.80
N PRO A 209 4.36 -18.97 1.20
CA PRO A 209 5.39 -19.82 0.61
C PRO A 209 5.21 -20.14 -0.88
N ASN A 210 3.97 -20.05 -1.38
CA ASN A 210 3.62 -20.37 -2.76
C ASN A 210 3.33 -19.11 -3.59
N ASN A 211 3.66 -17.92 -3.10
CA ASN A 211 3.45 -16.68 -3.85
C ASN A 211 4.45 -16.58 -5.01
N LYS A 212 3.93 -16.69 -6.24
CA LYS A 212 4.75 -16.69 -7.46
C LYS A 212 5.57 -15.43 -7.65
N GLU A 213 5.05 -14.26 -7.26
CA GLU A 213 5.77 -12.99 -7.40
C GLU A 213 6.98 -12.96 -6.45
N VAL A 214 6.77 -13.33 -5.19
CA VAL A 214 7.85 -13.38 -4.18
C VAL A 214 8.94 -14.37 -4.58
N LEU A 215 8.56 -15.58 -5.01
CA LEU A 215 9.53 -16.60 -5.45
C LEU A 215 10.31 -16.13 -6.69
N SER A 216 9.64 -15.50 -7.66
CA SER A 216 10.31 -14.95 -8.85
C SER A 216 11.31 -13.86 -8.49
N LEU A 217 10.95 -12.94 -7.58
CA LEU A 217 11.85 -11.90 -7.09
C LEU A 217 13.01 -12.50 -6.31
N GLN A 218 12.79 -13.52 -5.48
CA GLN A 218 13.88 -14.21 -4.79
C GLN A 218 14.89 -14.82 -5.78
N ASP A 219 14.42 -15.48 -6.84
CA ASP A 219 15.28 -16.04 -7.88
C ASP A 219 16.10 -14.96 -8.59
N GLU A 220 15.47 -13.83 -8.94
CA GLU A 220 16.14 -12.68 -9.56
C GLU A 220 17.24 -12.10 -8.64
N TYR A 221 16.95 -11.93 -7.36
CA TYR A 221 17.92 -11.45 -6.38
C TYR A 221 19.08 -12.41 -6.21
N ARG A 222 18.77 -13.72 -6.22
CA ARG A 222 19.79 -14.74 -6.14
C ARG A 222 20.73 -14.70 -7.33
N VAL A 223 20.20 -14.50 -8.55
CA VAL A 223 21.00 -14.28 -9.76
C VAL A 223 21.94 -13.09 -9.56
N LEU A 224 21.42 -11.95 -9.11
CA LEU A 224 22.19 -10.71 -8.97
C LEU A 224 23.29 -10.82 -7.90
N SER A 225 22.98 -11.42 -6.75
CA SER A 225 23.96 -11.70 -5.69
C SER A 225 25.10 -12.58 -6.20
N LEU A 226 24.77 -13.70 -6.84
CA LEU A 226 25.76 -14.61 -7.41
C LEU A 226 26.62 -13.95 -8.48
N ALA A 227 26.03 -13.09 -9.30
CA ALA A 227 26.77 -12.38 -10.33
C ALA A 227 27.73 -11.35 -9.73
N ARG A 228 27.32 -10.66 -8.66
CA ARG A 228 28.19 -9.75 -7.91
C ARG A 228 29.36 -10.48 -7.26
N ASP A 229 29.14 -11.68 -6.76
CA ASP A 229 30.17 -12.52 -6.12
C ASP A 229 31.14 -13.16 -7.13
N GLY A 230 30.85 -13.03 -8.43
CA GLY A 230 31.76 -13.39 -9.53
C GLY A 230 31.70 -14.86 -9.96
N ASN A 231 32.41 -15.15 -11.07
CA ASN A 231 32.37 -16.44 -11.76
C ASN A 231 32.74 -17.61 -10.85
N ASP A 232 33.76 -17.45 -10.01
CA ASP A 232 34.28 -18.53 -9.15
C ASP A 232 33.21 -19.00 -8.16
N THR A 233 32.41 -18.08 -7.63
CA THR A 233 31.29 -18.39 -6.73
C THR A 233 30.23 -19.22 -7.44
N VAL A 234 29.82 -18.81 -8.64
CA VAL A 234 28.81 -19.53 -9.44
C VAL A 234 29.30 -20.93 -9.82
N LEU A 235 30.57 -21.06 -10.24
CA LEU A 235 31.17 -22.34 -10.62
C LEU A 235 31.32 -23.28 -9.42
N SER A 236 31.64 -22.75 -8.24
CA SER A 236 31.69 -23.51 -6.99
C SER A 236 30.34 -24.12 -6.64
N GLU A 237 29.25 -23.35 -6.76
CA GLU A 237 27.89 -23.86 -6.51
C GLU A 237 27.43 -24.89 -7.54
N LEU A 238 27.75 -24.68 -8.82
CA LEU A 238 27.49 -25.67 -9.88
C LEU A 238 28.22 -26.98 -9.59
N SER A 239 29.50 -26.91 -9.20
CA SER A 239 30.29 -28.08 -8.80
C SER A 239 29.66 -28.81 -7.60
N GLY A 240 29.17 -28.05 -6.61
CA GLY A 240 28.42 -28.58 -5.47
C GLY A 240 27.13 -29.29 -5.88
N LEU A 241 26.35 -28.76 -6.83
CA LEU A 241 25.18 -29.44 -7.39
C LEU A 241 25.55 -30.74 -8.11
N CYS A 242 26.58 -30.73 -8.95
CA CYS A 242 27.06 -31.93 -9.65
C CYS A 242 27.48 -33.02 -8.65
N SER A 243 28.16 -32.65 -7.57
CA SER A 243 28.57 -33.57 -6.51
C SER A 243 27.37 -34.17 -5.78
N ARG A 244 26.37 -33.34 -5.42
CA ARG A 244 25.11 -33.80 -4.81
C ARG A 244 24.32 -34.73 -5.74
N LEU A 245 24.25 -34.42 -7.04
CA LEU A 245 23.58 -35.26 -8.03
C LEU A 245 24.29 -36.61 -8.18
N SER A 246 25.61 -36.63 -8.29
CA SER A 246 26.41 -37.87 -8.34
C SER A 246 26.16 -38.74 -7.11
N SER A 247 26.15 -38.14 -5.91
CA SER A 247 25.84 -38.85 -4.67
C SER A 247 24.42 -39.42 -4.67
N LEU A 248 23.43 -38.67 -5.16
CA LEU A 248 22.04 -39.11 -5.27
C LEU A 248 21.89 -40.30 -6.20
N LEU A 249 22.52 -40.25 -7.38
CA LEU A 249 22.50 -41.34 -8.35
C LEU A 249 23.14 -42.61 -7.76
N LYS A 250 24.28 -42.49 -7.07
CA LYS A 250 24.94 -43.62 -6.40
C LYS A 250 24.05 -44.29 -5.35
N ARG A 251 23.29 -43.51 -4.57
CA ARG A 251 22.37 -44.04 -3.54
C ARG A 251 20.97 -44.35 -4.04
N LYS A 252 20.69 -44.22 -5.35
CA LYS A 252 19.35 -44.37 -5.94
C LYS A 252 18.29 -43.49 -5.26
N GLY A 253 18.57 -42.20 -5.19
CA GLY A 253 17.65 -41.20 -4.64
C GLY A 253 16.31 -41.13 -5.37
N THR A 254 15.35 -40.45 -4.74
CA THR A 254 13.99 -40.28 -5.26
C THR A 254 13.93 -39.26 -6.40
N ALA A 255 12.90 -39.35 -7.24
CA ALA A 255 12.64 -38.35 -8.28
C ALA A 255 12.48 -36.93 -7.71
N LEU A 256 11.91 -36.78 -6.51
CA LEU A 256 11.75 -35.49 -5.84
C LEU A 256 13.10 -34.85 -5.47
N GLU A 257 14.04 -35.65 -4.96
CA GLU A 257 15.39 -35.17 -4.63
C GLU A 257 16.15 -34.73 -5.90
N VAL A 258 16.00 -35.48 -7.00
CA VAL A 258 16.57 -35.10 -8.30
C VAL A 258 15.95 -33.79 -8.78
N ILE A 259 14.62 -33.68 -8.81
CA ILE A 259 13.91 -32.45 -9.22
C ILE A 259 14.36 -31.24 -8.39
N ALA A 260 14.58 -31.40 -7.08
CA ALA A 260 15.03 -30.31 -6.21
C ALA A 260 16.43 -29.77 -6.57
N ILE A 261 17.34 -30.63 -7.07
CA ILE A 261 18.63 -30.20 -7.60
C ILE A 261 18.45 -29.46 -8.92
N PHE A 262 17.67 -30.04 -9.84
CA PHE A 262 17.47 -29.44 -11.16
C PHE A 262 16.77 -28.08 -11.10
N LYS A 263 15.94 -27.83 -10.09
CA LYS A 263 15.31 -26.52 -9.85
C LYS A 263 16.31 -25.38 -9.58
N GLN A 264 17.52 -25.67 -9.12
CA GLN A 264 18.55 -24.64 -8.85
C GLN A 264 19.36 -24.25 -10.09
N LEU A 265 19.36 -25.08 -11.14
CA LEU A 265 20.19 -24.86 -12.34
C LEU A 265 19.85 -23.57 -13.11
N PRO A 266 18.58 -23.20 -13.36
CA PRO A 266 18.26 -22.00 -14.13
C PRO A 266 18.84 -20.72 -13.53
N THR A 267 18.77 -20.58 -12.22
CA THR A 267 19.32 -19.43 -11.47
C THR A 267 20.84 -19.35 -11.62
N LEU A 268 21.56 -20.46 -11.45
CA LEU A 268 23.03 -20.47 -11.59
C LEU A 268 23.49 -20.22 -13.03
N LEU A 269 22.82 -20.81 -14.01
CA LEU A 269 23.15 -20.60 -15.42
C LEU A 269 22.92 -19.15 -15.84
N THR A 270 21.84 -18.54 -15.34
CA THR A 270 21.55 -17.13 -15.56
C THR A 270 22.60 -16.22 -14.93
N ALA A 271 23.01 -16.50 -13.69
CA ALA A 271 24.07 -15.75 -13.02
C ALA A 271 25.41 -15.85 -13.77
N LEU A 272 25.81 -17.07 -14.18
CA LEU A 272 27.07 -17.29 -14.94
C LEU A 272 27.09 -16.47 -16.22
N LYS A 273 25.98 -16.46 -16.96
CA LYS A 273 25.85 -15.67 -18.18
C LYS A 273 26.00 -14.17 -17.90
N LEU A 274 25.36 -13.68 -16.85
CA LEU A 274 25.43 -12.27 -16.47
C LEU A 274 26.88 -11.85 -16.16
N VAL A 275 27.63 -12.66 -15.41
CA VAL A 275 29.05 -12.38 -15.12
C VAL A 275 29.90 -12.36 -16.40
N GLN A 276 29.67 -13.31 -17.32
CA GLN A 276 30.39 -13.38 -18.60
C GLN A 276 30.08 -12.19 -19.51
N ASP A 277 28.82 -11.75 -19.52
CA ASP A 277 28.39 -10.59 -20.31
C ASP A 277 29.05 -9.31 -19.77
N VAL A 278 29.13 -9.11 -18.44
CA VAL A 278 29.83 -7.97 -17.80
C VAL A 278 31.34 -8.01 -18.05
N GLY A 279 31.97 -9.19 -18.00
CA GLY A 279 33.39 -9.37 -18.29
C GLY A 279 33.78 -9.02 -19.74
N ASN A 280 32.84 -9.11 -20.69
CA ASN A 280 33.04 -8.73 -22.09
C ASN A 280 32.87 -7.22 -22.35
N VAL A 281 32.40 -6.43 -21.37
CA VAL A 281 32.24 -4.97 -21.50
C VAL A 281 33.56 -4.21 -21.21
N GLY A 282 34.63 -4.91 -20.84
CA GLY A 282 35.97 -4.35 -20.66
C GLY A 282 36.61 -3.67 -21.88
N ASP A 283 35.87 -3.51 -22.99
CA ASP A 283 36.34 -2.83 -24.21
C ASP A 283 35.33 -1.84 -24.83
N ARG A 284 34.15 -1.58 -24.20
CA ARG A 284 33.24 -0.51 -24.67
C ARG A 284 32.58 0.22 -23.50
N GLY A 285 32.81 1.54 -23.47
CA GLY A 285 32.42 2.44 -22.39
C GLY A 285 30.95 2.40 -22.00
N TYR A 286 30.73 2.58 -20.70
CA TYR A 286 29.44 2.82 -20.07
C TYR A 286 28.91 4.20 -20.48
N GLU A 287 28.00 4.25 -21.45
CA GLU A 287 27.07 5.36 -21.58
C GLU A 287 25.65 4.82 -21.84
N SER A 288 24.78 5.05 -20.85
CA SER A 288 23.31 5.10 -20.95
C SER A 288 22.56 3.92 -21.59
N ALA A 289 21.83 3.15 -20.79
CA ALA A 289 20.67 2.41 -21.29
C ALA A 289 19.61 2.18 -20.18
N PRO A 290 18.52 2.97 -20.15
CA PRO A 290 17.29 2.59 -19.44
C PRO A 290 16.55 1.51 -20.24
N ASN A 291 15.87 0.58 -19.55
CA ASN A 291 15.05 -0.54 -20.09
C ASN A 291 15.77 -1.83 -20.53
N TYR A 292 16.35 -2.57 -19.57
CA TYR A 292 16.82 -3.96 -19.79
C TYR A 292 15.75 -5.05 -19.60
N ASP A 293 14.47 -4.70 -19.36
CA ASP A 293 13.51 -5.60 -18.72
C ASP A 293 12.66 -6.53 -19.62
N ALA A 294 12.83 -6.56 -20.94
CA ALA A 294 11.98 -7.41 -21.80
C ALA A 294 12.70 -8.28 -22.83
N GLN A 295 13.88 -7.86 -23.31
CA GLN A 295 14.57 -8.56 -24.41
C GLN A 295 15.43 -9.74 -23.93
N VAL A 296 15.88 -9.74 -22.68
CA VAL A 296 16.68 -10.83 -22.10
C VAL A 296 15.78 -12.04 -21.79
N TYR A 297 14.55 -11.80 -21.33
CA TYR A 297 13.58 -12.84 -20.97
C TYR A 297 13.18 -13.73 -22.17
N PHE A 298 13.05 -13.15 -23.37
CA PHE A 298 12.65 -13.89 -24.57
C PHE A 298 13.79 -14.76 -25.16
N ARG A 299 15.06 -14.37 -24.98
CA ARG A 299 16.22 -15.17 -25.43
C ARG A 299 16.58 -16.32 -24.49
N MET A 300 16.09 -16.32 -23.25
CA MET A 300 16.37 -17.38 -22.28
C MET A 300 15.52 -18.65 -22.49
N GLN A 301 14.28 -18.54 -22.98
CA GLN A 301 13.44 -19.72 -23.21
C GLN A 301 14.00 -20.69 -24.27
N THR A 302 14.76 -20.19 -25.25
CA THR A 302 15.26 -21.00 -26.38
C THR A 302 16.61 -21.69 -26.12
N ASN A 303 17.41 -21.22 -25.15
CA ASN A 303 18.78 -21.71 -24.93
C ASN A 303 18.94 -22.72 -23.79
N ASN A 304 17.87 -23.07 -23.06
CA ASN A 304 17.93 -23.95 -21.87
C ASN A 304 18.46 -25.37 -22.13
N PHE A 305 18.51 -25.86 -23.38
CA PHE A 305 19.00 -27.21 -23.68
C PHE A 305 20.43 -27.27 -24.24
N ALA A 306 20.95 -26.20 -24.83
CA ALA A 306 22.29 -26.22 -25.45
C ALA A 306 23.43 -26.16 -24.40
N LEU A 307 23.21 -25.42 -23.31
CA LEU A 307 24.21 -25.24 -22.23
C LEU A 307 24.37 -26.47 -21.32
N LEU A 308 23.39 -27.38 -21.29
CA LEU A 308 23.45 -28.61 -20.49
C LEU A 308 24.12 -29.79 -21.23
N ALA A 309 24.30 -29.71 -22.55
CA ALA A 309 24.84 -30.81 -23.36
C ALA A 309 26.24 -31.32 -22.90
N PRO A 310 27.18 -30.46 -22.44
CA PRO A 310 28.48 -30.93 -21.94
C PRO A 310 28.39 -31.60 -20.56
N LEU A 311 27.41 -31.21 -19.73
CA LEU A 311 27.21 -31.74 -18.37
C LEU A 311 26.46 -33.08 -18.34
N ILE A 312 25.75 -33.43 -19.42
CA ILE A 312 25.02 -34.70 -19.58
C ILE A 312 25.92 -35.81 -20.16
N ARG A 313 26.95 -35.47 -20.95
CA ARG A 313 27.86 -36.44 -21.56
C ARG A 313 28.60 -37.43 -20.63
N PRO A 314 28.83 -37.16 -19.33
CA PRO A 314 29.45 -38.15 -18.45
C PRO A 314 28.50 -39.24 -17.93
N LEU A 315 27.22 -39.25 -18.32
CA LEU A 315 26.17 -40.12 -17.76
C LEU A 315 25.64 -41.22 -18.72
N GLU A 316 26.28 -41.45 -19.86
CA GLU A 316 26.09 -42.66 -20.70
C GLU A 316 27.19 -43.68 -20.43
#